data_AF-A0A7C3S255-F1
#
_entry.id   AF-A0A7C3S255-F1
#
_cell.length_a   1.000
_cell.length_b   1.000
_cell.length_c   1.000
_cell.angle_alpha   90.00
_cell.angle_beta   90.00
_cell.angle_gamma   90.00
#
_symmetry.space_group_name_H-M   'P 1'
#
loop_
_entity.id
_entity.type
_entity.pdbx_description
1 polymer ?
#
loop_
_entity_poly.entity_id
_entity_poly.type
_entity_poly.pdbx_seq_one_letter_code
_entity_poly.pdbx_strand_id
1 'polypeptide(L)'
;MNKPLLAILLLISLTLGTPAVARMQLMTPSVERNALAHQALYNRLVHDHPLAKPIPNSRVGVRIMTDRIMRSCCMPPMLVIAGKVVNLTRRPIDYVKVRVAFENPGGRTVYAETAYNSKAVSMNDTPEIGRMLHEKPHFTALAPGASDTFVFSIPLMLLPKFAKVRVYASDVAQ
;
A
#
# COMPACT_ATOMS: atom_id res chain seq x y z
N MET A 1 16.48 69.50 -13.17
CA MET A 1 16.75 68.53 -14.25
C MET A 1 17.65 67.43 -13.70
N ASN A 2 17.19 66.19 -13.86
CA ASN A 2 17.90 64.90 -13.92
C ASN A 2 18.81 64.44 -12.76
N LYS A 3 18.33 63.34 -12.14
CA LYS A 3 18.98 62.34 -11.25
C LYS A 3 20.14 61.59 -11.96
N PRO A 4 20.73 60.51 -11.38
CA PRO A 4 21.41 60.25 -10.10
C PRO A 4 22.76 59.48 -10.29
N LEU A 5 23.27 58.83 -9.23
CA LEU A 5 24.02 57.55 -9.17
C LEU A 5 25.54 57.53 -8.83
N LEU A 6 25.89 56.51 -8.01
CA LEU A 6 27.19 55.98 -7.57
C LEU A 6 27.96 56.78 -6.50
N ALA A 7 28.51 56.22 -5.41
CA ALA A 7 28.83 54.84 -5.09
C ALA A 7 28.76 54.61 -3.56
N ILE A 8 28.15 53.50 -3.14
CA ILE A 8 28.10 53.04 -1.75
C ILE A 8 29.43 52.38 -1.41
N LEU A 9 30.12 52.97 -0.43
CA LEU A 9 31.42 52.52 0.04
C LEU A 9 31.25 51.31 0.98
N LEU A 10 31.88 50.23 0.53
CA LEU A 10 32.40 49.08 1.27
C LEU A 10 32.77 49.39 2.73
N LEU A 11 32.18 48.67 3.70
CA LEU A 11 32.77 48.41 5.02
C LEU A 11 32.09 47.18 5.65
N ILE A 12 32.50 46.02 5.13
CA ILE A 12 32.25 44.70 5.73
C ILE A 12 33.07 44.66 7.04
N SER A 13 32.40 44.92 8.16
CA SER A 13 32.98 44.77 9.49
C SER A 13 32.77 43.35 9.97
N LEU A 14 33.91 42.70 10.26
CA LEU A 14 34.07 41.39 10.88
C LEU A 14 33.15 41.20 12.09
N THR A 15 32.18 40.29 11.98
CA THR A 15 31.69 39.55 13.14
C THR A 15 32.45 38.23 13.21
N LEU A 16 33.28 38.09 14.25
CA LEU A 16 33.85 36.83 14.72
C LEU A 16 32.72 35.87 15.09
N GLY A 17 32.17 35.18 14.09
CA GLY A 17 31.33 34.02 14.28
C GLY A 17 32.24 32.85 14.66
N THR A 18 32.13 32.40 15.90
CA THR A 18 32.63 31.09 16.35
C THR A 18 32.36 30.04 15.29
N PRO A 19 33.30 29.15 14.91
CA PRO A 19 32.93 27.94 14.21
C PRO A 19 32.09 27.12 15.18
N ALA A 20 30.77 27.23 15.07
CA ALA A 20 29.88 26.18 15.52
C ALA A 20 30.29 24.96 14.69
N VAL A 21 31.16 24.14 15.27
CA VAL A 21 31.47 22.81 14.77
C VAL A 21 30.12 22.10 14.78
N ALA A 22 29.44 22.11 13.63
CA ALA A 22 28.43 21.15 13.32
C ALA A 22 29.13 19.81 13.48
N ARG A 23 28.93 19.17 14.64
CA ARG A 23 29.16 17.74 14.80
C ARG A 23 28.23 17.08 13.79
N MET A 24 28.69 16.95 12.55
CA MET A 24 28.35 15.81 11.72
C MET A 24 28.77 14.61 12.58
N GLN A 25 27.82 14.11 13.37
CA GLN A 25 27.91 12.75 13.86
C GLN A 25 27.91 11.89 12.59
N LEU A 26 29.12 11.60 12.09
CA LEU A 26 29.32 10.44 11.25
C LEU A 26 28.75 9.29 12.08
N MET A 27 27.59 8.77 11.66
CA MET A 27 27.12 7.51 12.17
C MET A 27 28.26 6.53 11.94
N THR A 28 28.88 6.10 13.03
CA THR A 28 29.94 5.11 12.95
C THR A 28 29.37 3.87 12.24
N PRO A 29 30.15 3.14 11.43
CA PRO A 29 29.68 1.95 10.71
C PRO A 29 29.01 0.87 11.60
N SER A 30 29.22 0.94 12.92
CA SER A 30 28.52 0.12 13.92
C SER A 30 27.08 0.58 14.19
N VAL A 31 26.81 1.88 14.22
CA VAL A 31 25.47 2.46 14.43
C VAL A 31 24.58 2.21 13.22
N GLU A 32 25.12 2.37 12.01
CA GLU A 32 24.42 2.04 10.77
C GLU A 32 24.15 0.52 10.65
N ARG A 33 25.14 -0.33 10.97
CA ARG A 33 24.93 -1.79 11.03
C ARG A 33 23.88 -2.19 12.06
N ASN A 34 23.87 -1.56 13.24
CA ASN A 34 22.88 -1.84 14.27
C ASN A 34 21.48 -1.36 13.85
N ALA A 35 21.36 -0.21 13.20
CA ALA A 35 20.11 0.29 12.63
C ALA A 35 19.58 -0.64 11.53
N LEU A 36 20.45 -1.10 10.62
CA LEU A 36 20.09 -2.07 9.59
C LEU A 36 19.72 -3.44 10.18
N ALA A 37 20.41 -3.90 11.22
CA ALA A 37 20.08 -5.13 11.92
C ALA A 37 18.73 -5.02 12.65
N HIS A 38 18.46 -3.89 13.32
CA HIS A 38 17.16 -3.60 13.94
C HIS A 38 16.05 -3.50 12.88
N GLN A 39 16.30 -2.86 11.75
CA GLN A 39 15.35 -2.77 10.64
C GLN A 39 15.08 -4.15 10.04
N ALA A 40 16.10 -4.98 9.85
CA ALA A 40 15.97 -6.34 9.34
C ALA A 40 15.20 -7.24 10.32
N LEU A 41 15.48 -7.10 11.62
CA LEU A 41 14.75 -7.80 12.68
C LEU A 41 13.29 -7.35 12.74
N TYR A 42 13.05 -6.04 12.71
CA TYR A 42 11.70 -5.46 12.64
C TYR A 42 10.94 -5.96 11.41
N ASN A 43 11.57 -5.90 10.23
CA ASN A 43 10.98 -6.39 8.99
C ASN A 43 10.65 -7.89 9.08
N ARG A 44 11.52 -8.71 9.69
CA ARG A 44 11.27 -10.14 9.90
C ARG A 44 10.11 -10.40 10.86
N LEU A 45 10.01 -9.63 11.94
CA LEU A 45 8.95 -9.77 12.95
C LEU A 45 7.58 -9.31 12.42
N VAL A 46 7.57 -8.27 11.58
CA VAL A 46 6.34 -7.68 11.00
C VAL A 46 5.88 -8.42 9.74
N HIS A 47 6.83 -8.94 8.94
CA HIS A 47 6.58 -9.63 7.67
C HIS A 47 7.08 -11.07 7.71
N ASP A 48 6.58 -11.86 8.67
CA ASP A 48 6.89 -13.30 8.80
C ASP A 48 6.29 -14.15 7.65
N HIS A 49 6.02 -13.52 6.50
CA HIS A 49 5.45 -14.11 5.31
C HIS A 49 6.01 -13.46 4.03
N PRO A 50 6.03 -14.18 2.89
CA PRO A 50 6.35 -13.61 1.59
C PRO A 50 5.42 -12.44 1.23
N LEU A 51 6.00 -11.28 0.92
CA LEU A 51 5.22 -10.09 0.59
C LEU A 51 4.34 -10.29 -0.64
N ALA A 52 3.12 -9.77 -0.56
CA ALA A 52 2.12 -9.69 -1.60
C ALA A 52 2.62 -8.85 -2.77
N LYS A 53 2.63 -9.46 -3.97
CA LYS A 53 3.03 -8.79 -5.20
C LYS A 53 1.82 -8.54 -6.09
N PRO A 54 1.56 -7.29 -6.50
CA PRO A 54 0.54 -7.01 -7.49
C PRO A 54 0.95 -7.60 -8.84
N ILE A 55 -0.01 -8.20 -9.53
CA ILE A 55 0.18 -8.69 -10.89
C ILE A 55 -0.15 -7.56 -11.86
N PRO A 56 0.75 -7.26 -12.83
CA PRO A 56 0.52 -6.19 -13.79
C PRO A 56 -0.81 -6.36 -14.54
N ASN A 57 -1.55 -5.26 -14.67
CA ASN A 57 -2.78 -5.16 -15.44
C ASN A 57 -2.79 -3.79 -16.13
N SER A 58 -3.12 -3.75 -17.43
CA SER A 58 -3.10 -2.53 -18.25
C SER A 58 -4.25 -1.57 -17.97
N ARG A 59 -5.31 -2.04 -17.29
CA ARG A 59 -6.55 -1.32 -17.03
C ARG A 59 -6.70 -0.89 -15.57
N VAL A 60 -6.11 -1.67 -14.65
CA VAL A 60 -6.20 -1.40 -13.21
C VAL A 60 -4.82 -1.49 -12.57
N GLY A 61 -4.39 -0.41 -11.93
CA GLY A 61 -3.18 -0.38 -11.11
C GLY A 61 -3.47 -0.86 -9.70
N VAL A 62 -2.56 -1.63 -9.10
CA VAL A 62 -2.65 -2.06 -7.69
C VAL A 62 -1.44 -1.58 -6.92
N ARG A 63 -1.67 -0.90 -5.80
CA ARG A 63 -0.63 -0.47 -4.87
C ARG A 63 -0.89 -1.05 -3.48
N ILE A 64 -0.04 -1.99 -3.06
CA ILE A 64 -0.08 -2.55 -1.71
C ILE A 64 0.40 -1.48 -0.73
N MET A 65 -0.42 -1.19 0.30
CA MET A 65 -0.13 -0.21 1.34
C MET A 65 0.13 -0.85 2.69
N THR A 66 -0.50 -2.01 2.94
CA THR A 66 -0.29 -2.80 4.14
C THR A 66 -0.20 -4.25 3.75
N ASP A 67 0.81 -4.92 4.29
CA ASP A 67 1.01 -6.33 4.12
C ASP A 67 1.76 -6.88 5.34
N ARG A 68 1.02 -7.25 6.37
CA ARG A 68 1.60 -7.62 7.67
C ARG A 68 0.68 -8.54 8.46
N ILE A 69 1.29 -9.29 9.36
CA ILE A 69 0.57 -10.07 10.36
C ILE A 69 0.19 -9.14 11.51
N MET A 70 -1.11 -8.88 11.67
CA MET A 70 -1.67 -8.20 12.82
C MET A 70 -1.87 -9.19 13.96
N ARG A 71 -1.25 -8.91 15.11
CA ARG A 71 -1.32 -9.72 16.32
C ARG A 71 -2.06 -8.93 17.39
N SER A 72 -2.94 -9.60 18.12
CA SER A 72 -3.66 -9.04 19.28
C SER A 72 -3.58 -10.04 20.42
N CYS A 73 -3.62 -9.56 21.66
CA CYS A 73 -3.61 -10.43 22.84
C CYS A 73 -4.90 -11.25 22.99
N CYS A 74 -6.00 -10.81 22.37
CA CYS A 74 -7.33 -11.42 22.53
C CYS A 74 -7.93 -11.93 21.22
N MET A 75 -7.20 -11.87 20.11
CA MET A 75 -7.67 -12.34 18.81
C MET A 75 -6.56 -13.12 18.10
N PRO A 76 -6.87 -14.25 17.43
CA PRO A 76 -5.90 -14.95 16.60
C PRO A 76 -5.23 -14.01 15.58
N PRO A 77 -3.95 -14.24 15.24
CA PRO A 77 -3.24 -13.39 14.32
C PRO A 77 -3.85 -13.45 12.91
N MET A 78 -3.97 -12.28 12.29
CA MET A 78 -4.55 -12.09 10.96
C MET A 78 -3.48 -11.57 10.01
N LEU A 79 -3.33 -12.19 8.84
CA LEU A 79 -2.61 -11.56 7.74
C LEU A 79 -3.50 -10.50 7.10
N VAL A 80 -3.07 -9.25 7.16
CA VAL A 80 -3.79 -8.11 6.57
C VAL A 80 -3.05 -7.62 5.35
N ILE A 81 -3.74 -7.71 4.20
CA ILE A 81 -3.28 -7.20 2.91
C ILE A 81 -4.27 -6.11 2.47
N ALA A 82 -3.83 -4.88 2.48
CA ALA A 82 -4.63 -3.73 2.09
C ALA A 82 -3.89 -2.84 1.10
N GLY A 83 -4.64 -2.17 0.24
CA GLY A 83 -4.05 -1.33 -0.78
C GLY A 83 -5.03 -0.43 -1.49
N LYS A 84 -4.56 0.15 -2.58
CA LYS A 84 -5.36 0.91 -3.51
C LYS A 84 -5.43 0.24 -4.87
N VAL A 85 -6.60 0.31 -5.48
CA VAL A 85 -6.82 0.09 -6.90
C VAL A 85 -6.93 1.43 -7.60
N VAL A 86 -6.36 1.57 -8.79
CA VAL A 86 -6.38 2.81 -9.58
C VAL A 86 -6.94 2.48 -10.96
N ASN A 87 -7.91 3.26 -11.43
CA ASN A 87 -8.40 3.14 -12.80
C ASN A 87 -7.38 3.75 -13.76
N LEU A 88 -6.74 2.91 -14.58
CA LEU A 88 -5.77 3.32 -15.59
C LEU A 88 -6.43 3.54 -16.97
N THR A 89 -7.73 3.26 -17.09
CA THR A 89 -8.46 3.41 -18.34
C THR A 89 -8.99 4.84 -18.51
N ARG A 90 -9.44 5.15 -19.72
CA ARG A 90 -10.07 6.44 -20.06
C ARG A 90 -11.57 6.49 -19.77
N ARG A 91 -12.17 5.40 -19.29
CA ARG A 91 -13.60 5.30 -18.98
C ARG A 91 -13.82 4.96 -17.50
N PRO A 92 -14.97 5.30 -16.91
CA PRO A 92 -15.31 4.81 -15.57
C PRO A 92 -15.29 3.27 -15.52
N ILE A 93 -14.91 2.72 -14.37
CA ILE A 93 -15.01 1.29 -14.06
C ILE A 93 -16.05 1.15 -12.95
N ASP A 94 -17.09 0.34 -13.15
CA ASP A 94 -18.16 0.17 -12.15
C ASP A 94 -17.59 -0.37 -10.84
N TYR A 95 -16.84 -1.47 -10.92
CA TYR A 95 -16.10 -2.03 -9.80
C TYR A 95 -14.89 -2.84 -10.24
N VAL A 96 -13.95 -2.97 -9.31
CA VAL A 96 -12.72 -3.75 -9.45
C VAL A 96 -12.83 -4.98 -8.58
N LYS A 97 -12.78 -6.15 -9.22
CA LYS A 97 -12.62 -7.42 -8.52
C LYS A 97 -11.15 -7.60 -8.17
N VAL A 98 -10.85 -7.73 -6.90
CA VAL A 98 -9.50 -7.99 -6.38
C VAL A 98 -9.46 -9.44 -5.89
N ARG A 99 -8.47 -10.20 -6.33
CA ARG A 99 -8.23 -11.57 -5.86
C ARG A 99 -6.84 -11.66 -5.28
N VAL A 100 -6.74 -12.12 -4.04
CA VAL A 100 -5.47 -12.52 -3.44
C VAL A 100 -5.30 -14.02 -3.58
N ALA A 101 -4.14 -14.48 -4.04
CA ALA A 101 -3.82 -15.88 -4.20
C ALA A 101 -2.48 -16.22 -3.53
N PHE A 102 -2.48 -17.31 -2.79
CA PHE A 102 -1.33 -17.86 -2.09
C PHE A 102 -0.88 -19.10 -2.86
N GLU A 103 0.38 -19.12 -3.28
CA GLU A 103 0.94 -20.21 -4.08
C GLU A 103 2.00 -20.98 -3.29
N ASN A 104 2.05 -22.29 -3.49
CA ASN A 104 3.15 -23.12 -3.03
C ASN A 104 4.42 -22.89 -3.90
N PRO A 105 5.58 -23.49 -3.55
CA PRO A 105 6.80 -23.36 -4.36
C PRO A 105 6.63 -23.82 -5.82
N GLY A 106 5.76 -24.80 -6.08
CA GLY A 106 5.42 -25.29 -7.42
C GLY A 106 4.45 -24.40 -8.21
N GLY A 107 4.03 -23.25 -7.66
CA GLY A 107 3.13 -22.30 -8.33
C GLY A 107 1.65 -22.67 -8.28
N ARG A 108 1.27 -23.75 -7.58
CA ARG A 108 -0.14 -24.11 -7.39
C ARG A 108 -0.75 -23.19 -6.33
N THR A 109 -1.91 -22.61 -6.64
CA THR A 109 -2.72 -21.89 -5.64
C THR A 109 -3.19 -22.84 -4.55
N VAL A 110 -2.83 -22.54 -3.30
CA VAL A 110 -3.23 -23.30 -2.10
C VAL A 110 -4.33 -22.61 -1.30
N TYR A 111 -4.46 -21.29 -1.45
CA TYR A 111 -5.55 -20.50 -0.88
C TYR A 111 -5.80 -19.30 -1.79
N ALA A 112 -7.06 -18.88 -1.91
CA ALA A 112 -7.39 -17.63 -2.57
C ALA A 112 -8.69 -17.06 -2.01
N GLU A 113 -8.73 -15.73 -1.96
CA GLU A 113 -9.92 -14.98 -1.57
C GLU A 113 -10.17 -13.88 -2.61
N THR A 114 -11.43 -13.50 -2.75
CA THR A 114 -11.86 -12.45 -3.67
C THR A 114 -12.68 -11.43 -2.91
N ALA A 115 -12.34 -10.16 -3.11
CA ALA A 115 -13.10 -9.02 -2.61
C ALA A 115 -13.31 -8.02 -3.76
N TYR A 116 -14.14 -7.03 -3.50
CA TYR A 116 -14.33 -5.88 -4.37
C TYR A 116 -13.72 -4.63 -3.72
N ASN A 117 -13.47 -3.59 -4.51
CA ASN A 117 -13.05 -2.29 -3.94
C ASN A 117 -14.11 -1.76 -2.95
N SER A 118 -13.68 -1.00 -1.94
CA SER A 118 -14.51 -0.64 -0.79
C SER A 118 -15.80 0.12 -1.15
N LYS A 119 -15.80 0.93 -2.21
CA LYS A 119 -17.01 1.61 -2.72
C LYS A 119 -17.89 0.73 -3.60
N ALA A 120 -17.49 -0.53 -3.77
CA ALA A 120 -18.24 -1.56 -4.47
C ALA A 120 -18.79 -2.65 -3.54
N VAL A 121 -18.82 -2.41 -2.23
CA VAL A 121 -19.46 -3.32 -1.29
C VAL A 121 -20.97 -3.33 -1.57
N SER A 122 -21.43 -4.44 -2.15
CA SER A 122 -22.84 -4.80 -2.25
C SER A 122 -23.30 -5.40 -0.93
N MET A 123 -24.52 -5.11 -0.49
CA MET A 123 -25.18 -5.85 0.61
C MET A 123 -25.49 -7.33 0.26
N ASN A 124 -25.11 -7.81 -0.93
CA ASN A 124 -25.28 -9.21 -1.34
C ASN A 124 -24.18 -10.11 -0.82
N ASP A 125 -24.18 -10.36 0.49
CA ASP A 125 -23.38 -11.44 1.08
C ASP A 125 -23.94 -12.83 0.71
N THR A 126 -25.17 -12.94 0.18
CA THR A 126 -25.76 -14.21 -0.29
C THR A 126 -26.61 -14.07 -1.57
N PRO A 127 -26.57 -15.05 -2.50
CA PRO A 127 -27.40 -15.07 -3.72
C PRO A 127 -28.91 -15.02 -3.48
N GLU A 128 -29.34 -15.35 -2.26
CA GLU A 128 -30.73 -15.39 -1.83
C GLU A 128 -31.22 -13.99 -1.45
N ILE A 129 -30.42 -13.22 -0.71
CA ILE A 129 -30.66 -11.81 -0.40
C ILE A 129 -30.72 -10.97 -1.68
N GLY A 130 -29.86 -11.24 -2.66
CA GLY A 130 -29.85 -10.53 -3.94
C GLY A 130 -31.10 -10.74 -4.79
N ARG A 131 -31.75 -11.90 -4.67
CA ARG A 131 -33.04 -12.15 -5.32
C ARG A 131 -34.19 -11.50 -4.57
N MET A 132 -34.15 -11.46 -3.24
CA MET A 132 -35.20 -10.88 -2.41
C MET A 132 -35.25 -9.36 -2.51
N LEU A 133 -34.09 -8.70 -2.47
CA LEU A 133 -34.02 -7.23 -2.41
C LEU A 133 -34.19 -6.55 -3.78
N HIS A 134 -34.06 -7.28 -4.90
CA HIS A 134 -33.99 -6.71 -6.25
C HIS A 134 -32.98 -5.55 -6.38
N GLU A 135 -32.07 -5.41 -5.42
CA GLU A 135 -31.11 -4.32 -5.38
C GLU A 135 -29.99 -4.63 -6.36
N LYS A 136 -29.89 -3.78 -7.40
CA LYS A 136 -28.62 -3.62 -8.10
C LYS A 136 -27.62 -3.09 -7.07
N PRO A 137 -26.40 -3.63 -6.99
CA PRO A 137 -25.47 -3.12 -6.02
C PRO A 137 -25.23 -1.62 -6.26
N HIS A 138 -25.26 -0.84 -5.18
CA HIS A 138 -25.01 0.59 -5.24
C HIS A 138 -23.52 0.85 -5.41
N PHE A 139 -23.06 0.87 -6.65
CA PHE A 139 -21.66 1.11 -7.00
C PHE A 139 -21.42 2.60 -7.28
N THR A 140 -20.41 3.19 -6.66
CA THR A 140 -19.84 4.44 -7.17
C THR A 140 -18.74 4.10 -8.17
N ALA A 141 -19.01 4.30 -9.46
CA ALA A 141 -18.04 4.02 -10.51
C ALA A 141 -16.73 4.77 -10.25
N LEU A 142 -15.62 4.05 -10.43
CA LEU A 142 -14.28 4.57 -10.30
C LEU A 142 -13.92 5.36 -11.57
N ALA A 143 -13.94 6.69 -11.48
CA ALA A 143 -13.59 7.57 -12.59
C ALA A 143 -12.16 7.33 -13.12
N PRO A 144 -11.85 7.70 -14.37
CA PRO A 144 -10.48 7.65 -14.91
C PRO A 144 -9.46 8.32 -13.99
N GLY A 145 -8.37 7.61 -13.66
CA GLY A 145 -7.32 8.11 -12.75
C GLY A 145 -7.70 8.10 -11.26
N ALA A 146 -8.96 7.86 -10.89
CA ALA A 146 -9.36 7.78 -9.50
C ALA A 146 -8.85 6.48 -8.85
N SER A 147 -8.74 6.52 -7.52
CA SER A 147 -8.34 5.36 -6.72
C SER A 147 -9.39 5.01 -5.67
N ASP A 148 -9.52 3.71 -5.40
CA ASP A 148 -10.29 3.20 -4.26
C ASP A 148 -9.46 2.18 -3.47
N THR A 149 -9.95 1.75 -2.33
CA THR A 149 -9.27 0.85 -1.40
C THR A 149 -9.78 -0.57 -1.49
N PHE A 150 -8.97 -1.52 -1.01
CA PHE A 150 -9.38 -2.89 -0.73
C PHE A 150 -8.66 -3.37 0.52
N VAL A 151 -9.25 -4.33 1.22
CA VAL A 151 -8.69 -4.96 2.42
C VAL A 151 -9.03 -6.44 2.41
N PHE A 152 -8.02 -7.27 2.65
CA PHE A 152 -8.17 -8.68 3.04
C PHE A 152 -7.68 -8.83 4.47
N SER A 153 -8.47 -9.52 5.29
CA SER A 153 -8.10 -9.90 6.66
C SER A 153 -8.24 -11.40 6.78
N ILE A 154 -7.12 -12.12 6.65
CA ILE A 154 -7.12 -13.58 6.56
C ILE A 154 -6.59 -14.16 7.86
N PRO A 155 -7.36 -14.96 8.61
CA PRO A 155 -6.85 -15.67 9.78
C PRO A 155 -5.69 -16.58 9.39
N LEU A 156 -4.54 -16.46 10.08
CA LEU A 156 -3.36 -17.27 9.74
C LEU A 156 -3.61 -18.78 9.85
N MET A 157 -4.52 -19.19 10.73
CA MET A 157 -4.88 -20.60 10.89
C MET A 157 -5.54 -21.21 9.64
N LEU A 158 -6.07 -20.37 8.74
CA LEU A 158 -6.68 -20.82 7.48
C LEU A 158 -5.67 -20.91 6.33
N LEU A 159 -4.43 -20.43 6.51
CA LEU A 159 -3.42 -20.40 5.45
C LEU A 159 -2.53 -21.65 5.50
N PRO A 160 -2.58 -22.53 4.48
CA PRO A 160 -1.60 -23.60 4.32
C PRO A 160 -0.20 -23.01 4.09
N LYS A 161 0.87 -23.81 4.22
CA LYS A 161 2.22 -23.34 3.88
C LYS A 161 2.28 -22.81 2.44
N PHE A 162 2.67 -21.55 2.28
CA PHE A 162 2.79 -20.87 0.99
C PHE A 162 4.18 -20.25 0.82
N ALA A 163 4.55 -19.98 -0.43
CA ALA A 163 5.83 -19.39 -0.82
C ALA A 163 5.68 -18.05 -1.55
N LYS A 164 4.52 -17.77 -2.14
CA LYS A 164 4.24 -16.53 -2.87
C LYS A 164 2.83 -16.05 -2.57
N VAL A 165 2.65 -14.73 -2.57
CA VAL A 165 1.35 -14.08 -2.47
C VAL A 165 1.20 -13.14 -3.67
N ARG A 166 0.11 -13.29 -4.42
CA ARG A 166 -0.18 -12.52 -5.63
C ARG A 166 -1.52 -11.81 -5.50
N VAL A 167 -1.55 -10.56 -5.93
CA VAL A 167 -2.77 -9.75 -5.95
C VAL A 167 -3.14 -9.45 -7.39
N TYR A 168 -4.26 -9.98 -7.82
CA TYR A 168 -4.85 -9.77 -9.13
C TYR A 168 -5.96 -8.74 -9.00
N ALA A 169 -6.03 -7.82 -9.97
CA ALA A 169 -7.16 -6.94 -10.12
C ALA A 169 -7.69 -7.05 -11.54
N SER A 170 -9.01 -7.04 -11.68
CA SER A 170 -9.70 -6.99 -12.96
C SER A 170 -10.87 -6.03 -12.86
N ASP A 171 -11.05 -5.19 -13.87
CA ASP A 171 -12.27 -4.43 -14.02
C ASP A 171 -13.42 -5.37 -14.38
N VAL A 172 -14.61 -5.06 -13.87
CA VAL A 172 -15.84 -5.72 -14.28
C VAL A 172 -16.74 -4.62 -14.85
N ALA A 173 -17.10 -4.76 -16.13
CA ALA A 173 -18.12 -3.94 -16.76
C ALA A 173 -19.44 -4.71 -16.71
N GLN A 174 -20.53 -4.01 -16.41
CA GLN A 174 -21.88 -4.54 -16.67
C GLN A 174 -22.19 -4.54 -18.17
#